data_AF-A0A976CV10-F1
#
_entry.id   AF-A0A976CV10-F1
#
_cell.length_a   1.000
_cell.length_b   1.000
_cell.length_c   1.000
_cell.angle_alpha   90.00
_cell.angle_beta   90.00
_cell.angle_gamma   90.00
#
_symmetry.space_group_name_H-M   'P 1'
#
loop_
_entity.id
_entity.type
_entity.pdbx_description
1 polymer ?
#
loop_
_entity_poly.entity_id
_entity_poly.type
_entity_poly.pdbx_seq_one_letter_code
_entity_poly.pdbx_strand_id
1 'polypeptide(L)'
;MAQLSEARDQARRVAGKEAVVIHVAPGTYYLPEPLRLEARDSGSKSFPVIYRAEQEGKAVLSGGQLLSLKWQSIGNGRFRASVPDVGQIDQLFVNGERQRMARYPNYDANKKTAA
;
A
#
# COMPACT_ATOMS: atom_id res chain seq x y z
N MET A 1 -8.54 -9.09 12.11
CA MET A 1 -8.66 -7.94 11.19
C MET A 1 -9.19 -8.48 9.88
N ALA A 2 -10.33 -8.00 9.41
CA ALA A 2 -10.89 -8.44 8.14
C ALA A 2 -10.05 -7.86 6.99
N GLN A 3 -9.71 -8.70 6.01
CA GLN A 3 -8.97 -8.25 4.83
C GLN A 3 -9.93 -7.56 3.86
N LEU A 4 -9.42 -6.62 3.04
CA LEU A 4 -10.23 -5.91 2.05
C LEU A 4 -10.89 -6.86 1.03
N SER A 5 -10.27 -8.01 0.78
CA SER A 5 -10.80 -9.13 -0.01
C SER A 5 -12.06 -9.76 0.60
N GLU A 6 -12.11 -9.93 1.92
CA GLU A 6 -13.28 -10.47 2.62
C GLU A 6 -14.46 -9.49 2.56
N ALA A 7 -14.18 -8.19 2.72
CA ALA A 7 -15.21 -7.16 2.58
C ALA A 7 -15.79 -7.11 1.16
N ARG A 8 -14.93 -7.23 0.14
CA ARG A 8 -15.37 -7.42 -1.26
C ARG A 8 -16.25 -8.66 -1.39
N ASP A 9 -15.82 -9.80 -0.84
CA ASP A 9 -16.55 -11.07 -0.96
C ASP A 9 -17.92 -11.04 -0.28
N GLN A 10 -18.06 -10.27 0.79
CA GLN A 10 -19.35 -9.99 1.41
C GLN A 10 -20.22 -9.10 0.50
N ALA A 11 -19.65 -8.02 -0.04
CA ALA A 11 -20.36 -7.09 -0.91
C ALA A 11 -20.89 -7.78 -2.18
N ARG A 12 -20.16 -8.76 -2.73
CA ARG A 12 -20.60 -9.57 -3.90
C ARG A 12 -21.98 -10.20 -3.75
N ARG A 13 -22.42 -10.52 -2.53
CA ARG A 13 -23.72 -11.17 -2.29
C ARG A 13 -24.90 -10.27 -2.65
N VAL A 14 -24.69 -8.96 -2.58
CA VAL A 14 -25.71 -7.93 -2.68
C VAL A 14 -25.38 -6.85 -3.72
N ALA A 15 -24.19 -6.91 -4.33
CA ALA A 15 -23.75 -6.01 -5.39
C ALA A 15 -24.80 -5.89 -6.51
N GLY A 16 -25.16 -4.66 -6.85
CA GLY A 16 -26.18 -4.35 -7.86
C GLY A 16 -27.64 -4.57 -7.43
N LYS A 17 -27.88 -5.09 -6.22
CA LYS A 17 -29.23 -5.25 -5.63
C LYS A 17 -29.53 -4.16 -4.60
N GLU A 18 -28.51 -3.72 -3.87
CA GLU A 18 -28.60 -2.61 -2.92
C GLU A 18 -27.30 -1.79 -2.92
N ALA A 19 -27.37 -0.57 -2.38
CA ALA A 19 -26.18 0.27 -2.25
C ALA A 19 -25.28 -0.25 -1.13
N VAL A 20 -23.98 -0.41 -1.42
CA VAL A 20 -22.99 -0.92 -0.46
C VAL A 20 -21.88 0.12 -0.29
N VAL A 21 -21.54 0.42 0.95
CA VAL A 21 -20.34 1.21 1.29
C VAL A 21 -19.42 0.36 2.16
N ILE A 22 -18.23 0.08 1.64
CA ILE A 22 -17.15 -0.57 2.37
C ILE A 22 -16.30 0.52 3.00
N HIS A 23 -16.44 0.67 4.31
CA HIS A 23 -15.64 1.58 5.11
C HIS A 23 -14.29 0.95 5.48
N VAL A 24 -13.21 1.67 5.18
CA VAL A 24 -11.83 1.26 5.48
C VAL A 24 -11.30 2.14 6.60
N ALA A 25 -11.07 1.53 7.76
CA ALA A 25 -10.57 2.23 8.93
C ALA A 25 -9.14 2.78 8.73
N PRO A 26 -8.70 3.74 9.56
CA PRO A 26 -7.31 4.20 9.56
C PRO A 26 -6.32 3.05 9.72
N GLY A 27 -5.31 2.99 8.86
CA GLY A 27 -4.29 1.95 8.89
C GLY A 27 -3.60 1.73 7.56
N THR A 28 -2.54 0.91 7.58
CA THR A 28 -1.89 0.41 6.35
C THR A 28 -2.25 -1.05 6.15
N TYR A 29 -2.90 -1.34 5.02
CA TYR A 29 -3.34 -2.67 4.62
C TYR A 29 -2.38 -3.19 3.55
N TYR A 30 -1.46 -4.07 3.96
CA TYR A 30 -0.51 -4.72 3.05
C TYR A 30 -1.22 -5.80 2.24
N LEU A 31 -1.13 -5.72 0.92
CA LEU A 31 -1.79 -6.60 -0.02
C LEU A 31 -0.77 -7.61 -0.56
N PRO A 32 -0.73 -8.86 -0.03
CA PRO A 32 0.18 -9.89 -0.54
C PRO A 32 -0.17 -10.33 -1.97
N GLU A 33 -1.39 -10.03 -2.41
CA GLU A 33 -1.90 -10.26 -3.75
C GLU A 33 -2.81 -9.09 -4.19
N PRO A 34 -3.02 -8.88 -5.51
CA PRO A 34 -3.90 -7.82 -5.98
C PRO A 34 -5.33 -7.95 -5.46
N LEU A 35 -5.94 -6.84 -5.03
CA LEU A 35 -7.39 -6.78 -4.83
C LEU A 35 -8.09 -6.89 -6.19
N ARG A 36 -8.53 -8.09 -6.54
CA ARG A 36 -9.21 -8.35 -7.82
C ARG A 36 -10.68 -7.93 -7.75
N LEU A 37 -11.06 -6.96 -8.57
CA LEU A 37 -12.47 -6.60 -8.82
C LEU A 37 -12.89 -7.17 -10.18
N GLU A 38 -13.98 -7.92 -10.20
CA GLU A 38 -14.50 -8.64 -11.36
C GLU A 38 -15.91 -8.15 -11.69
N ALA A 39 -16.51 -8.64 -12.78
CA ALA A 39 -17.86 -8.24 -13.18
C ALA A 39 -18.91 -8.40 -12.06
N ARG A 40 -18.80 -9.46 -11.24
CA ARG A 40 -19.65 -9.73 -10.06
C ARG A 40 -19.51 -8.74 -8.91
N ASP A 41 -18.48 -7.89 -8.94
CA ASP A 41 -18.28 -6.82 -7.95
C ASP A 41 -18.98 -5.52 -8.37
N SER A 42 -19.57 -5.48 -9.58
CA SER A 42 -20.17 -4.27 -10.13
C SER A 42 -21.46 -3.88 -9.40
N GLY A 43 -21.55 -2.61 -9.02
CA GLY A 43 -22.82 -1.98 -8.69
C GLY A 43 -23.55 -1.44 -9.92
N SER A 44 -24.61 -0.69 -9.69
CA SER A 44 -25.30 0.12 -10.70
C SER A 44 -25.37 1.58 -10.27
N LYS A 45 -25.88 2.46 -11.12
CA LYS A 45 -26.12 3.86 -10.75
C LYS A 45 -27.08 3.98 -9.54
N SER A 46 -28.07 3.10 -9.46
CA SER A 46 -29.04 3.08 -8.35
C SER A 46 -28.53 2.31 -7.13
N PHE A 47 -27.62 1.35 -7.33
CA PHE A 47 -27.08 0.48 -6.28
C PHE A 47 -25.55 0.41 -6.38
N PRO A 48 -24.85 1.51 -6.04
CA PRO A 48 -23.41 1.59 -6.18
C PRO A 48 -22.69 0.73 -5.13
N VAL A 49 -21.49 0.28 -5.46
CA VAL A 49 -20.54 -0.33 -4.53
C VAL A 49 -19.38 0.65 -4.35
N ILE A 50 -19.23 1.20 -3.15
CA ILE A 50 -18.28 2.28 -2.84
C ILE A 50 -17.25 1.78 -1.83
N TYR A 51 -15.97 1.89 -2.15
CA TYR A 51 -14.87 1.72 -1.19
C TYR A 51 -14.46 3.09 -0.67
N ARG A 52 -14.49 3.29 0.64
CA ARG A 52 -14.28 4.61 1.24
C ARG A 52 -13.45 4.52 2.52
N ALA A 53 -12.44 5.37 2.64
CA ALA A 53 -11.75 5.56 3.91
C ALA A 53 -12.71 6.19 4.94
N GLU A 54 -12.75 5.68 6.16
CA GLU A 54 -13.51 6.30 7.26
C GLU A 54 -13.01 7.71 7.57
N GLN A 55 -11.70 7.91 7.43
CA GLN A 55 -11.04 9.21 7.57
C GLN A 55 -10.18 9.43 6.33
N GLU A 56 -10.41 10.54 5.63
CA GLU A 56 -9.68 10.88 4.42
C GLU A 56 -8.16 10.87 4.65
N GLY A 57 -7.42 10.23 3.73
CA GLY A 57 -5.96 10.13 3.79
C GLY A 57 -5.38 9.15 4.81
N LYS A 58 -6.21 8.48 5.64
CA LYS A 58 -5.70 7.60 6.72
C LYS A 58 -5.77 6.11 6.43
N ALA A 59 -6.47 5.68 5.38
CA ALA A 59 -6.46 4.30 4.91
C ALA A 59 -5.47 4.16 3.73
N VAL A 60 -4.37 3.44 3.95
CA VAL A 60 -3.34 3.18 2.94
C VAL A 60 -3.42 1.73 2.49
N LEU A 61 -3.65 1.51 1.20
CA LEU A 61 -3.51 0.19 0.59
C LEU A 61 -2.09 0.07 0.03
N SER A 62 -1.29 -0.86 0.56
CA SER A 62 0.12 -0.99 0.22
C SER A 62 0.37 -2.30 -0.53
N GLY A 63 0.95 -2.21 -1.72
CA GLY A 63 1.51 -3.37 -2.44
C GLY A 63 2.95 -3.71 -2.02
N GLY A 64 3.53 -2.94 -1.09
CA GLY A 64 4.85 -3.24 -0.55
C GLY A 64 4.80 -4.40 0.45
N GLN A 65 5.98 -4.83 0.89
CA GLN A 65 6.11 -5.79 1.98
C GLN A 65 6.59 -5.08 3.24
N LEU A 66 5.85 -5.20 4.35
CA LEU A 66 6.32 -4.74 5.63
C LEU A 66 7.44 -5.65 6.14
N LEU A 67 8.60 -5.07 6.39
CA LEU A 67 9.77 -5.82 6.87
C LEU A 67 10.05 -5.48 8.34
N SER A 68 9.87 -6.46 9.22
CA SER A 68 10.26 -6.38 10.63
C SER A 68 11.73 -6.78 10.80
N LEU A 69 12.62 -5.82 10.52
CA LEU A 69 14.06 -6.07 10.44
C LEU A 69 14.80 -5.71 11.75
N LYS A 70 15.88 -6.43 12.03
CA LYS A 70 16.85 -6.06 13.05
C LYS A 70 18.01 -5.30 12.41
N TRP A 71 17.97 -3.98 12.55
CA TRP A 71 19.02 -3.10 12.05
C TRP A 71 20.25 -3.11 12.96
N GLN A 72 21.43 -3.16 12.35
CA GLN A 72 22.73 -3.05 13.01
C GLN A 72 23.45 -1.81 12.49
N SER A 73 23.93 -0.97 13.40
CA SER A 73 24.82 0.15 13.04
C SER A 73 26.17 -0.40 12.61
N ILE A 74 26.67 0.08 11.47
CA ILE A 74 28.00 -0.29 10.94
C ILE A 74 28.92 0.94 10.84
N GLY A 75 28.58 2.02 11.56
CA GLY A 75 29.34 3.26 11.61
C GLY A 75 29.09 4.23 10.43
N ASN A 76 29.49 5.49 10.62
CA ASN A 76 29.35 6.58 9.65
C ASN A 76 27.91 6.80 9.16
N GLY A 77 26.93 6.69 10.07
CA GLY A 77 25.51 6.84 9.75
C GLY A 77 24.92 5.72 8.88
N ARG A 78 25.66 4.62 8.66
CA ARG A 78 25.19 3.47 7.88
C ARG A 78 24.62 2.39 8.77
N PHE A 79 23.57 1.76 8.28
CA PHE A 79 22.88 0.65 8.93
C PHE A 79 22.77 -0.53 7.98
N ARG A 80 22.69 -1.74 8.54
CA ARG A 80 22.54 -2.99 7.80
C ARG A 80 21.48 -3.85 8.46
N ALA A 81 20.70 -4.56 7.66
CA ALA A 81 19.82 -5.61 8.13
C ALA A 81 19.80 -6.76 7.12
N SER A 82 19.61 -7.98 7.60
CA SER A 82 19.29 -9.12 6.75
C SER A 82 17.80 -9.07 6.40
N VAL A 83 17.47 -9.20 5.12
CA VAL A 83 16.09 -9.24 4.63
C VAL A 83 15.75 -10.66 4.17
N PRO A 84 14.48 -11.10 4.26
CA PRO A 84 14.03 -12.30 3.55
C PRO A 84 14.16 -12.09 2.02
N ASP A 85 13.88 -13.12 1.23
CA ASP A 85 13.71 -12.92 -0.20
C ASP A 85 12.50 -12.00 -0.44
N VAL A 86 12.78 -10.82 -0.99
CA VAL A 86 11.80 -9.77 -1.31
C VAL A 86 11.72 -9.55 -2.82
N GLY A 87 12.35 -10.40 -3.62
CA GLY A 87 12.50 -10.21 -5.05
C GLY A 87 13.33 -8.97 -5.41
N GLN A 88 13.19 -8.51 -6.65
CA GLN A 88 13.80 -7.26 -7.09
C GLN A 88 12.94 -6.08 -6.64
N ILE A 89 13.58 -5.12 -5.96
CA ILE A 89 12.97 -3.88 -5.51
C ILE A 89 13.78 -2.68 -6.01
N ASP A 90 13.11 -1.59 -6.32
CA ASP A 90 13.70 -0.30 -6.71
C ASP A 90 13.30 0.84 -5.74
N GLN A 91 12.54 0.51 -4.69
CA GLN A 91 12.05 1.45 -3.68
C GLN A 91 12.14 0.84 -2.28
N LEU A 92 12.56 1.67 -1.34
CA LEU A 92 12.59 1.37 0.10
C LEU A 92 11.92 2.53 0.83
N PHE A 93 11.11 2.22 1.84
CA PHE A 93 10.51 3.20 2.74
C PHE A 93 10.93 2.88 4.17
N VAL A 94 11.33 3.90 4.93
CA VAL A 94 11.66 3.79 6.35
C VAL A 94 10.78 4.77 7.10
N ASN A 95 9.98 4.28 8.05
CA ASN A 95 9.00 5.08 8.81
C ASN A 95 8.04 5.90 7.92
N GLY A 96 7.65 5.35 6.76
CA GLY A 96 6.79 6.03 5.79
C GLY A 96 7.51 6.97 4.82
N GLU A 97 8.80 7.23 5.02
CA GLU A 97 9.59 8.09 4.14
C GLU A 97 10.34 7.29 3.08
N ARG A 98 10.13 7.64 1.80
CA ARG A 98 10.84 7.02 0.67
C ARG A 98 12.33 7.32 0.74
N GLN A 99 13.12 6.26 0.82
CA GLN A 99 14.57 6.34 0.76
C GLN A 99 15.05 6.37 -0.69
N ARG A 100 16.19 7.04 -0.89
CA ARG A 100 16.79 7.16 -2.21
C ARG A 100 17.73 6.00 -2.48
N MET A 101 17.58 5.35 -3.62
CA MET A 101 18.57 4.37 -4.07
C MET A 101 19.94 5.01 -4.22
N ALA A 102 20.97 4.30 -3.80
CA ALA A 102 22.35 4.70 -4.02
C ALA A 102 22.64 4.79 -5.52
N ARG A 103 23.24 5.89 -5.96
CA ARG A 103 23.56 6.16 -7.37
C ARG A 103 24.74 7.13 -7.48
N TYR A 104 25.34 7.18 -8.66
CA TYR A 104 26.30 8.23 -9.04
C TYR A 104 25.79 9.01 -10.27
N PRO A 105 25.94 10.36 -10.30
CA PRO A 105 26.33 11.20 -9.18
C PRO A 105 25.29 11.13 -8.04
N ASN A 106 25.75 11.40 -6.82
CA ASN A 106 24.88 11.37 -5.64
C ASN A 106 23.69 12.34 -5.79
N TYR A 107 22.67 12.24 -4.93
CA TYR A 107 21.66 13.28 -4.87
C TYR A 107 22.28 14.62 -4.51
N ASP A 108 21.85 15.64 -5.22
CA ASP A 108 22.00 17.01 -4.81
C ASP A 108 20.59 17.60 -4.77
N ALA A 109 20.10 17.90 -3.56
CA ALA A 109 18.76 18.46 -3.34
C ALA A 109 18.62 19.88 -3.90
N ASN A 110 19.75 20.57 -4.14
CA ASN A 110 19.77 21.94 -4.65
C ASN A 110 19.87 21.98 -6.19
N LYS A 111 20.15 20.84 -6.82
CA LYS A 111 20.27 20.76 -8.28
C LYS A 111 18.88 20.65 -8.89
N LYS A 112 18.39 21.75 -9.47
CA LYS A 112 17.16 21.76 -10.25
C LYS A 112 17.30 20.80 -11.43
N THR A 113 16.38 19.86 -11.56
CA THR A 113 16.28 19.01 -12.75
C THR A 113 16.05 19.93 -13.96
N ALA A 114 16.94 19.89 -14.95
CA ALA A 114 16.66 20.52 -16.24
C ALA A 114 15.48 19.77 -16.86
N ALA A 115 14.45 20.54 -17.26
CA ALA A 115 13.28 20.02 -17.94
C ALA A 115 13.62 19.49 -19.34
#